data_AF-A0A952N2Q2-F1
#
_entry.id   AF-A0A952N2Q2-F1
#
_cell.length_a   1.000
_cell.length_b   1.000
_cell.length_c   1.000
_cell.angle_alpha   90.00
_cell.angle_beta   90.00
_cell.angle_gamma   90.00
#
_symmetry.space_group_name_H-M   'P 1'
#
loop_
_entity.id
_entity.type
_entity.pdbx_description
1 polymer ?
#
loop_
_entity_poly.entity_id
_entity_poly.type
_entity_poly.pdbx_seq_one_letter_code
_entity_poly.pdbx_strand_id
1 'polypeptide(L)'
;MIKRLTFLTLVLLITNCSDNDSIQTEQFVGNWTVTQVLHDNELKTEWSGIHLTIEQNKIDGGLYSMEDTKYDSIWSTNGTWKKSTEEFQLIIDDTLAVDFSSDSKRLNIIKRLPWTAQSTCDPETGICLPIVTGIWDFKFEREN
;
A
#
# COMPACT_ATOMS: atom_id res chain seq x y z
N MET A 1 32.87 60.32 12.69
CA MET A 1 31.41 60.19 12.94
C MET A 1 30.69 60.52 11.64
N ILE A 2 29.67 59.72 11.26
CA ILE A 2 28.86 59.74 10.01
C ILE A 2 29.55 59.08 8.80
N LYS A 3 28.97 58.18 8.00
CA LYS A 3 27.87 57.18 8.08
C LYS A 3 28.04 56.37 6.78
N ARG A 4 27.92 55.05 6.87
CA ARG A 4 27.51 54.04 5.86
C ARG A 4 27.42 54.46 4.38
N LEU A 5 27.99 53.63 3.50
CA LEU A 5 27.16 52.92 2.53
C LEU A 5 27.79 51.58 2.12
N THR A 6 27.10 50.53 2.56
CA THR A 6 27.16 49.14 2.10
C THR A 6 26.96 49.03 0.60
N PHE A 7 27.80 48.23 -0.07
CA PHE A 7 27.39 47.50 -1.27
C PHE A 7 27.52 46.00 -0.97
N LEU A 8 26.38 45.39 -0.63
CA LEU A 8 26.22 43.94 -0.59
C LEU A 8 26.43 43.44 -2.03
N THR A 9 27.56 42.81 -2.31
CA THR A 9 27.68 41.92 -3.46
C THR A 9 26.83 40.70 -3.19
N LEU A 10 25.62 40.72 -3.77
CA LEU A 10 24.73 39.58 -3.89
C LEU A 10 25.43 38.53 -4.76
N VAL A 11 26.14 37.59 -4.13
CA VAL A 11 26.56 36.37 -4.79
C VAL A 11 25.32 35.50 -4.91
N LEU A 12 24.69 35.52 -6.09
CA LEU A 12 23.76 34.50 -6.51
C LEU A 12 24.55 33.18 -6.60
N LEU A 13 24.53 32.42 -5.52
CA LEU A 13 24.79 30.99 -5.55
C LEU A 13 23.69 30.37 -6.40
N ILE A 14 23.98 30.19 -7.68
CA ILE A 14 23.24 29.26 -8.54
C ILE A 14 23.68 27.87 -8.08
N THR A 15 23.14 27.41 -6.96
CA THR A 15 23.05 25.98 -6.68
C THR A 15 22.06 25.44 -7.70
N ASN A 16 22.54 25.08 -8.89
CA ASN A 16 21.95 23.98 -9.62
C ASN A 16 22.18 22.72 -8.78
N CYS A 17 21.47 22.58 -7.66
CA CYS A 17 21.04 21.27 -7.21
C CYS A 17 20.06 20.80 -8.27
N SER A 18 20.62 20.26 -9.35
CA SER A 18 19.96 19.22 -10.09
C SER A 18 19.96 18.01 -9.15
N ASP A 19 19.10 18.06 -8.13
CA ASP A 19 18.66 16.87 -7.43
C ASP A 19 17.90 16.08 -8.49
N ASN A 20 18.66 15.27 -9.23
CA ASN A 20 18.12 14.20 -10.02
C ASN A 20 17.71 13.12 -9.02
N ASP A 21 16.71 13.45 -8.20
CA ASP A 21 15.98 12.53 -7.34
C ASP A 21 15.10 11.69 -8.27
N SER A 22 15.74 10.85 -9.08
CA SER A 22 15.01 9.80 -9.76
C SER A 22 14.51 8.87 -8.67
N ILE A 23 13.22 9.01 -8.34
CA ILE A 23 12.51 8.07 -7.49
C ILE A 23 12.65 6.71 -8.17
N GLN A 24 13.49 5.84 -7.61
CA GLN A 24 13.57 4.45 -8.07
C GLN A 24 12.20 3.83 -7.81
N THR A 25 11.56 3.37 -8.89
CA THR A 25 10.28 2.68 -8.80
C THR A 25 10.48 1.35 -8.11
N GLU A 26 9.70 1.11 -7.07
CA GLU A 26 9.75 -0.13 -6.33
C GLU A 26 9.16 -1.31 -7.13
N GLN A 27 9.74 -2.50 -6.93
CA GLN A 27 9.40 -3.68 -7.74
C GLN A 27 7.94 -4.14 -7.62
N PHE A 28 7.28 -3.81 -6.51
CA PHE A 28 5.88 -4.15 -6.26
C PHE A 28 4.88 -3.13 -6.84
N VAL A 29 5.34 -1.98 -7.33
CA VAL A 29 4.49 -0.94 -7.94
C VAL A 29 3.98 -1.43 -9.29
N GLY A 30 2.67 -1.35 -9.51
CA GLY A 30 2.00 -1.79 -10.72
C GLY A 30 0.63 -2.39 -10.46
N ASN A 31 0.09 -3.04 -11.49
CA ASN A 31 -1.22 -3.68 -11.45
C ASN A 31 -1.07 -5.19 -11.20
N TRP A 32 -1.99 -5.72 -10.41
CA TRP A 32 -1.95 -7.06 -9.87
C TRP A 32 -3.35 -7.67 -9.87
N THR A 33 -3.45 -8.94 -10.22
CA THR A 33 -4.70 -9.69 -10.16
C THR A 33 -4.61 -10.77 -9.09
N VAL A 34 -5.63 -10.87 -8.23
CA VAL A 34 -5.73 -11.94 -7.22
C VAL A 34 -5.90 -13.30 -7.92
N THR A 35 -4.97 -14.21 -7.67
CA THR A 35 -5.02 -15.59 -8.20
C THR A 35 -5.46 -16.60 -7.16
N GLN A 36 -5.21 -16.35 -5.88
CA GLN A 36 -5.63 -17.21 -4.78
C GLN A 36 -5.81 -16.42 -3.49
N VAL A 37 -6.84 -16.76 -2.72
CA VAL A 37 -7.00 -16.30 -1.34
C VAL A 37 -7.25 -17.50 -0.44
N LEU A 38 -6.46 -17.61 0.63
CA LEU A 38 -6.66 -18.60 1.69
C LEU A 38 -7.09 -17.89 2.98
N HIS A 39 -8.12 -18.38 3.64
CA HIS A 39 -8.52 -17.98 4.99
C HIS A 39 -8.31 -19.17 5.92
N ASP A 40 -7.37 -19.06 6.86
CA ASP A 40 -6.97 -20.16 7.75
C ASP A 40 -6.68 -21.48 7.00
N ASN A 41 -6.03 -21.35 5.84
CA ASN A 41 -5.71 -22.41 4.86
C ASN A 41 -6.88 -22.95 4.03
N GLU A 42 -8.07 -22.37 4.13
CA GLU A 42 -9.20 -22.69 3.26
C GLU A 42 -9.28 -21.74 2.06
N LEU A 43 -9.41 -22.30 0.85
CA LEU A 43 -9.55 -21.52 -0.37
C LEU A 43 -10.86 -20.71 -0.38
N LYS A 44 -10.76 -19.42 -0.71
CA LYS A 44 -11.87 -18.48 -0.93
C LYS A 44 -11.86 -18.02 -2.37
N THR A 45 -12.75 -18.58 -3.19
CA THR A 45 -12.76 -18.39 -4.65
C THR A 45 -13.41 -17.09 -5.09
N GLU A 46 -14.23 -16.49 -4.24
CA GLU A 46 -14.91 -15.20 -4.45
C GLU A 46 -13.98 -14.01 -4.73
N TRP A 47 -12.71 -14.11 -4.34
CA TRP A 47 -11.70 -13.06 -4.51
C TRP A 47 -10.88 -13.23 -5.79
N SER A 48 -11.02 -14.37 -6.48
CA SER A 48 -10.25 -14.64 -7.69
C SER A 48 -10.60 -13.65 -8.79
N GLY A 49 -9.58 -13.05 -9.39
CA GLY A 49 -9.74 -12.06 -10.45
C GLY A 49 -9.89 -10.62 -9.97
N ILE A 50 -9.96 -10.36 -8.66
CA ILE A 50 -10.02 -8.99 -8.14
C ILE A 50 -8.70 -8.26 -8.43
N HIS A 51 -8.81 -7.01 -8.86
CA HIS A 51 -7.67 -6.18 -9.24
C HIS A 51 -7.15 -5.34 -8.08
N LEU A 52 -5.82 -5.25 -7.96
CA LEU A 52 -5.06 -4.44 -7.02
C LEU A 52 -4.08 -3.56 -7.80
N THR A 53 -4.15 -2.25 -7.58
CA THR A 53 -3.18 -1.28 -8.09
C THR A 53 -2.33 -0.77 -6.94
N ILE A 54 -1.00 -0.78 -7.09
CA ILE A 54 -0.06 -0.15 -6.16
C ILE A 54 0.70 0.95 -6.89
N GLU A 55 0.56 2.19 -6.42
CA GLU A 55 1.18 3.38 -7.00
C GLU A 55 2.23 3.97 -6.05
N GLN A 56 3.31 4.50 -6.59
CA GLN A 56 4.34 5.21 -5.81
C GLN A 56 4.25 6.71 -6.04
N ASN A 57 3.92 7.45 -4.99
CA ASN A 57 3.86 8.92 -5.03
C ASN A 57 4.88 9.60 -4.09
N LYS A 58 5.64 8.82 -3.31
CA LYS A 58 6.74 9.25 -2.44
C LYS A 58 7.91 8.26 -2.55
N ILE A 59 9.09 8.65 -2.05
CA ILE A 59 10.30 7.80 -2.08
C ILE A 59 10.11 6.50 -1.27
N ASP A 60 9.38 6.60 -0.17
CA ASP A 60 9.18 5.56 0.83
C ASP A 60 7.71 5.18 1.01
N GLY A 61 6.85 5.54 0.06
CA GLY A 61 5.43 5.24 0.17
C GLY A 61 4.59 5.62 -1.04
N GLY A 62 3.30 5.34 -0.90
CA GLY A 62 2.36 5.52 -1.98
C GLY A 62 0.93 5.20 -1.59
N LEU A 63 0.12 4.95 -2.62
CA LEU A 63 -1.29 4.60 -2.50
C LEU A 63 -1.50 3.21 -3.08
N TYR A 64 -2.55 2.55 -2.61
CA TYR A 64 -3.07 1.39 -3.29
C TYR A 64 -4.59 1.53 -3.48
N SER A 65 -5.13 0.82 -4.46
CA SER A 65 -6.57 0.63 -4.64
C SER A 65 -6.87 -0.83 -4.99
N MET A 66 -7.99 -1.33 -4.48
CA MET A 66 -8.51 -2.66 -4.77
C MET A 66 -10.01 -2.54 -5.06
N GLU A 67 -10.52 -3.32 -6.01
CA GLU A 67 -11.96 -3.29 -6.30
C GLU A 67 -12.78 -3.74 -5.10
N ASP A 68 -13.96 -3.12 -4.91
CA ASP A 68 -14.89 -3.46 -3.85
C ASP A 68 -15.37 -4.90 -3.95
N THR A 69 -15.49 -5.53 -2.80
CA THR A 69 -15.97 -6.89 -2.60
C THR A 69 -17.01 -6.90 -1.49
N LYS A 70 -17.81 -7.97 -1.38
CA LYS A 70 -18.69 -8.16 -0.21
C LYS A 70 -17.96 -8.33 1.14
N TYR A 71 -16.62 -8.23 1.14
CA TYR A 71 -15.70 -8.44 2.25
C TYR A 71 -14.73 -7.26 2.42
N ASP A 72 -15.15 -6.03 2.11
CA ASP A 72 -14.29 -4.83 2.22
C ASP A 72 -13.78 -4.54 3.63
N SER A 73 -14.34 -5.20 4.65
CA SER A 73 -13.78 -5.21 6.01
C SER A 73 -12.40 -5.90 6.11
N ILE A 74 -12.03 -6.75 5.15
CA ILE A 74 -10.70 -7.38 5.07
C ILE A 74 -9.71 -6.46 4.39
N TRP A 75 -10.16 -5.76 3.35
CA TRP A 75 -9.35 -4.96 2.48
C TRP A 75 -10.10 -3.70 2.06
N SER A 76 -9.67 -2.56 2.61
CA SER A 76 -10.21 -1.25 2.22
C SER A 76 -10.01 -1.02 0.73
N THR A 77 -11.02 -0.48 0.05
CA THR A 77 -10.99 -0.11 -1.38
C THR A 77 -9.77 0.73 -1.75
N ASN A 78 -9.32 1.58 -0.84
CA ASN A 78 -8.14 2.40 -0.99
C ASN A 78 -7.41 2.53 0.35
N GLY A 79 -6.13 2.86 0.26
CA GLY A 79 -5.30 3.07 1.43
C GLY A 79 -3.90 3.52 1.08
N THR A 80 -3.01 3.46 2.05
CA THR A 80 -1.61 3.89 1.89
C THR A 80 -0.66 2.72 2.08
N TRP A 81 0.52 2.84 1.49
CA TRP A 81 1.62 1.94 1.80
C TRP A 81 2.88 2.75 2.10
N LYS A 82 3.77 2.15 2.90
CA LYS A 82 5.12 2.65 3.16
C LYS A 82 6.13 1.51 3.15
N LYS A 83 7.39 1.83 2.83
CA LYS A 83 8.49 0.88 2.91
C LYS A 83 8.67 0.39 4.34
N SER A 84 8.89 -0.91 4.51
CA SER A 84 9.44 -1.44 5.75
C SER A 84 10.95 -1.19 5.80
N THR A 85 11.53 -1.33 6.99
CA THR A 85 12.98 -1.46 7.15
C THR A 85 13.52 -2.79 6.62
N GLU A 86 12.64 -3.77 6.41
CA GLU A 86 12.98 -5.06 5.81
C GLU A 86 12.85 -4.97 4.28
N GLU A 87 13.89 -5.44 3.55
CA GLU A 87 14.05 -5.27 2.10
C GLU A 87 12.87 -5.83 1.27
N PHE A 88 12.15 -6.82 1.80
CA PHE A 88 11.05 -7.51 1.12
C PHE A 88 9.69 -7.28 1.76
N GLN A 89 9.56 -6.22 2.55
CA GLN A 89 8.34 -5.97 3.31
C GLN A 89 7.79 -4.57 3.09
N LEU A 90 6.47 -4.49 3.08
CA LEU A 90 5.70 -3.25 2.99
C LEU A 90 4.79 -3.13 4.19
N ILE A 91 4.50 -1.89 4.58
CA ILE A 91 3.49 -1.62 5.61
C ILE A 91 2.29 -0.99 4.91
N ILE A 92 1.15 -1.69 4.95
CA ILE A 92 -0.14 -1.21 4.42
C ILE A 92 -0.96 -0.61 5.56
N ASP A 93 -1.53 0.57 5.33
CA ASP A 93 -2.38 1.32 6.26
C ASP A 93 -1.80 1.41 7.68
N ASP A 94 -0.47 1.57 7.78
CA ASP A 94 0.29 1.66 9.03
C ASP A 94 0.12 0.49 10.02
N THR A 95 -0.53 -0.60 9.61
CA THR A 95 -0.98 -1.67 10.52
C THR A 95 -0.52 -3.05 10.11
N LEU A 96 -0.22 -3.26 8.82
CA LEU A 96 -0.03 -4.59 8.26
C LEU A 96 1.31 -4.70 7.52
N ALA A 97 2.19 -5.58 8.02
CA ALA A 97 3.42 -5.97 7.35
C ALA A 97 3.15 -7.02 6.27
N VAL A 98 3.67 -6.80 5.07
CA VAL A 98 3.36 -7.55 3.85
C VAL A 98 4.64 -7.98 3.16
N ASP A 99 4.87 -9.29 3.04
CA ASP A 99 6.06 -9.85 2.41
C ASP A 99 5.87 -10.01 0.90
N PHE A 100 6.59 -9.25 0.08
CA PHE A 100 6.52 -9.41 -1.37
C PHE A 100 7.57 -10.40 -1.89
N SER A 101 7.22 -11.17 -2.92
CA SER A 101 8.12 -12.16 -3.52
C SER A 101 9.00 -11.52 -4.61
N SER A 102 10.19 -12.10 -4.79
CA SER A 102 11.36 -11.49 -5.44
C SER A 102 11.49 -11.74 -6.95
N ASP A 103 10.45 -12.23 -7.63
CA ASP A 103 10.48 -12.44 -9.08
C ASP A 103 9.81 -11.31 -9.88
N SER A 104 9.36 -10.23 -9.21
CA SER A 104 8.63 -9.10 -9.80
C SER A 104 7.33 -9.48 -10.53
N LYS A 105 6.89 -10.74 -10.43
CA LYS A 105 5.69 -11.28 -11.07
C LYS A 105 4.64 -11.75 -10.07
N ARG A 106 5.06 -11.99 -8.83
CA ARG A 106 4.19 -12.49 -7.76
C ARG A 106 4.27 -11.60 -6.54
N LEU A 107 3.10 -11.28 -6.00
CA LEU A 107 2.94 -10.58 -4.74
C LEU A 107 2.19 -11.50 -3.78
N ASN A 108 2.66 -11.60 -2.54
CA ASN A 108 1.97 -12.34 -1.49
C ASN A 108 1.63 -11.37 -0.36
N ILE A 109 0.43 -11.46 0.19
CA ILE A 109 0.00 -10.54 1.25
C ILE A 109 -0.71 -11.31 2.33
N ILE A 110 -0.13 -11.32 3.53
CA ILE A 110 -0.70 -11.99 4.69
C ILE A 110 -1.32 -10.94 5.62
N LYS A 111 -2.65 -10.89 5.66
CA LYS A 111 -3.40 -10.11 6.65
C LYS A 111 -3.71 -10.96 7.87
N ARG A 112 -3.29 -10.50 9.04
CA ARG A 112 -3.58 -11.12 10.33
C ARG A 112 -4.59 -10.26 11.08
N LEU A 113 -5.85 -10.65 11.04
CA LEU A 113 -6.92 -9.94 11.70
C LEU A 113 -7.14 -10.52 13.11
N PRO A 114 -7.31 -9.69 14.14
CA PRO A 114 -7.53 -10.17 15.50
C PRO A 114 -8.79 -11.04 15.57
N TRP A 115 -8.75 -12.10 16.37
CA TRP A 115 -9.85 -13.06 16.57
C TRP A 115 -11.07 -12.50 17.31
N THR A 116 -11.02 -11.22 17.68
CA THR A 116 -12.06 -10.52 18.44
C THR A 116 -12.49 -9.28 17.66
N ALA A 117 -13.24 -9.47 16.58
CA ALA A 117 -13.88 -8.39 15.83
C ALA A 117 -15.39 -8.36 16.11
N GLN A 118 -15.99 -7.17 16.03
CA GLN A 118 -17.44 -6.98 16.16
C GLN A 118 -18.06 -6.77 14.78
N SER A 119 -19.27 -7.29 14.57
CA SER A 119 -20.01 -7.05 13.32
C SER A 119 -20.26 -5.56 13.12
N THR A 120 -19.94 -5.05 11.94
CA THR A 120 -20.42 -3.73 11.49
C THR A 120 -21.70 -3.94 10.71
N CYS A 121 -22.79 -3.33 11.15
CA CYS A 121 -24.08 -3.43 10.48
C CYS A 121 -24.50 -2.07 9.95
N ASP A 122 -25.08 -2.06 8.76
CA ASP A 122 -25.76 -0.90 8.21
C ASP A 122 -27.04 -0.66 9.03
N PRO A 123 -27.16 0.49 9.72
CA PRO A 123 -28.31 0.78 10.56
C PRO A 123 -29.60 0.99 9.76
N GLU A 124 -29.53 1.30 8.46
CA GLU A 124 -30.70 1.54 7.61
C GLU A 124 -31.29 0.26 7.04
N THR A 125 -30.43 -0.71 6.70
CA THR A 125 -30.85 -1.99 6.10
C THR A 125 -30.85 -3.16 7.07
N GLY A 126 -30.16 -3.04 8.22
CA GLY A 126 -29.96 -4.11 9.19
C GLY A 126 -29.03 -5.22 8.71
N ILE A 127 -28.39 -5.05 7.55
CA ILE A 127 -27.46 -6.02 6.98
C ILE A 127 -26.10 -5.84 7.67
N CYS A 128 -25.57 -6.92 8.23
CA CYS A 128 -24.25 -6.94 8.85
C CYS A 128 -23.21 -7.45 7.85
N LEU A 129 -22.09 -6.74 7.74
CA LEU A 129 -20.90 -7.30 7.12
C LEU A 129 -20.43 -8.51 7.94
N PRO A 130 -19.91 -9.56 7.29
CA PRO A 130 -19.34 -10.69 8.02
C PRO A 130 -18.21 -10.20 8.94
N ILE A 131 -18.18 -10.71 10.17
CA ILE A 131 -17.03 -10.53 11.05
C ILE A 131 -15.84 -11.19 10.36
N VAL A 132 -14.77 -10.43 10.16
CA VAL A 132 -13.55 -10.97 9.58
C VAL A 132 -12.46 -11.03 10.62
N THR A 133 -11.98 -12.24 10.86
CA THR A 133 -10.89 -12.58 11.76
C THR A 133 -9.93 -13.51 11.04
N GLY A 134 -8.86 -13.95 11.72
CA GLY A 134 -8.03 -15.04 11.24
C GLY A 134 -6.91 -14.58 10.31
N ILE A 135 -6.28 -15.54 9.64
CA ILE A 135 -5.16 -15.31 8.74
C ILE A 135 -5.64 -15.40 7.29
N TRP A 136 -5.47 -14.33 6.55
CA TRP A 136 -5.80 -14.23 5.13
C TRP A 136 -4.53 -14.12 4.30
N ASP A 137 -4.29 -15.08 3.42
CA ASP A 137 -3.14 -15.14 2.52
C ASP A 137 -3.61 -14.86 1.09
N PHE A 138 -3.29 -13.68 0.57
CA PHE A 138 -3.64 -13.24 -0.78
C PHE A 138 -2.43 -13.38 -1.70
N LYS A 139 -2.61 -14.11 -2.79
CA LYS A 139 -1.61 -14.27 -3.85
C LYS A 139 -2.07 -13.53 -5.07
N PHE A 140 -1.16 -12.75 -5.64
CA PHE A 140 -1.39 -11.97 -6.84
C PHE A 140 -0.36 -12.30 -7.90
N GLU A 141 -0.79 -12.17 -9.15
CA GLU A 141 0.09 -12.18 -10.31
C GLU A 141 0.05 -10.82 -11.00
N ARG A 142 1.19 -10.41 -11.53
CA ARG A 142 1.32 -9.13 -12.23
C ARG A 142 0.52 -9.16 -13.53
N GLU A 143 -0.19 -8.07 -13.79
CA GLU A 143 -0.83 -7.84 -15.09
C GLU A 143 0.23 -7.50 -16.13
N ASN A 144 0.08 -8.05 -17.34
CA ASN A 144 1.03 -7.85 -18.45
C ASN A 144 0.89 -6.49 -19.11
#